data_AF-A0A9P1DKA8-F1
#
_entry.id   AF-A0A9P1DKA8-F1
#
_cell.length_a   1.000
_cell.length_b   1.000
_cell.length_c   1.000
_cell.angle_alpha   90.00
_cell.angle_beta   90.00
_cell.angle_gamma   90.00
#
_symmetry.space_group_name_H-M   'P 1'
#
loop_
_entity.id
_entity.type
_entity.pdbx_description
1 polymer ?
#
loop_
_entity_poly.entity_id
_entity_poly.type
_entity_poly.pdbx_seq_one_letter_code
_entity_poly.pdbx_strand_id
1 'polypeptide(L)'
;MSFFSFFPVRILLWFVARVALSRLCFDSRPELKDLIDAAGNSYPIGIWVNDWATGHLTARVVQIVIKEKLGYNVELKGPGALTLDGFFALTGCTSPGDPTDHGCGDPVDRVTDVHINVEVWTSFYQLVWDELQRKYPDRAPRNLGNMGYYGSTAFYVPSGVQERAYDAEGINLDFYRDYNSSRENPGRHFANPGDINVSYLLPCTETALMLNEVMSNYLDLTGDLEGVSGTAPDLTGKCYDAYFWLAPGCRTQPSTCLIWFTGGNGWGMFELLLKATAYNMPVATAVASSFANYGLVPNSYDVMLYWWALLGPLGNLDWSNQVLAGSCESM
;
A
#
# COMPACT_ATOMS: atom_id res chain seq x y z
N MET A 1 -59.12 -14.62 -1.31
CA MET A 1 -58.83 -15.66 -0.31
C MET A 1 -57.54 -15.27 0.38
N SER A 2 -57.69 -14.84 1.63
CA SER A 2 -56.65 -14.31 2.50
C SER A 2 -55.87 -15.45 3.14
N PHE A 3 -54.54 -15.36 3.15
CA PHE A 3 -53.72 -15.99 4.18
C PHE A 3 -52.57 -15.05 4.53
N PHE A 4 -52.80 -14.27 5.59
CA PHE A 4 -51.76 -13.66 6.40
C PHE A 4 -51.01 -14.79 7.13
N SER A 5 -49.68 -14.77 7.12
CA SER A 5 -48.87 -15.49 8.11
C SER A 5 -47.91 -14.51 8.77
N PHE A 6 -48.21 -14.24 10.04
CA PHE A 6 -47.38 -13.49 10.96
C PHE A 6 -46.14 -14.33 11.33
N PHE A 7 -44.95 -13.87 10.96
CA PHE A 7 -43.70 -14.33 11.57
C PHE A 7 -43.35 -13.43 12.78
N PRO A 8 -42.91 -13.99 13.92
CA PRO A 8 -42.77 -13.23 15.16
C PRO A 8 -41.48 -12.39 15.17
N VAL A 9 -41.65 -11.07 15.28
CA VAL A 9 -40.63 -10.01 15.47
C VAL A 9 -39.83 -10.14 16.80
N ARG A 10 -39.98 -11.24 17.56
CA ARG A 10 -39.36 -11.41 18.89
C ARG A 10 -38.00 -12.12 18.91
N ILE A 11 -37.54 -12.70 17.81
CA ILE A 11 -36.22 -13.38 17.77
C ILE A 11 -35.10 -12.43 17.30
N LEU A 12 -35.44 -11.36 16.56
CA LEU A 12 -34.43 -10.41 16.06
C LEU A 12 -33.81 -9.54 17.17
N LEU A 13 -34.55 -9.29 18.26
CA LEU A 13 -34.04 -8.52 19.41
C LEU A 13 -33.09 -9.33 20.32
N TRP A 14 -33.14 -10.66 20.29
CA TRP A 14 -32.22 -11.50 21.07
C TRP A 14 -30.87 -11.75 20.37
N PHE A 15 -30.85 -11.70 19.02
CA PHE A 15 -29.61 -11.79 18.26
C PHE A 15 -28.81 -10.48 18.25
N VAL A 16 -29.49 -9.33 18.20
CA VAL A 16 -28.82 -8.02 18.27
C VAL A 16 -28.30 -7.71 19.68
N ALA A 17 -28.96 -8.22 20.74
CA ALA A 17 -28.51 -8.01 22.12
C ALA A 17 -27.29 -8.87 22.54
N ARG A 18 -26.92 -9.93 21.79
CA ARG A 18 -25.76 -10.78 22.10
C ARG A 18 -24.44 -10.38 21.43
N VAL A 19 -24.48 -9.50 20.43
CA VAL A 19 -23.26 -8.96 19.80
C VAL A 19 -22.68 -7.77 20.59
N ALA A 20 -23.41 -7.27 21.60
CA ALA A 20 -23.00 -6.16 22.45
C ALA A 20 -22.34 -6.57 23.78
N LEU A 21 -22.03 -7.85 24.00
CA LEU A 21 -21.13 -8.27 25.07
C LEU A 21 -19.76 -8.41 24.44
N SER A 22 -18.93 -7.39 24.64
CA SER A 22 -17.50 -7.36 24.31
C SER A 22 -16.85 -8.66 24.79
N ARG A 23 -16.74 -9.65 23.89
CA ARG A 23 -15.87 -10.79 24.13
C ARG A 23 -14.47 -10.21 24.05
N LEU A 24 -13.85 -10.08 25.22
CA LEU A 24 -12.41 -9.93 25.31
C LEU A 24 -11.78 -11.06 24.49
N CYS A 25 -10.71 -10.75 23.77
CA CYS A 25 -9.93 -11.78 23.11
C CYS A 25 -9.08 -12.57 24.12
N PHE A 26 -8.86 -12.04 25.33
CA PHE A 26 -8.22 -12.75 26.45
C PHE A 26 -9.21 -13.05 27.60
N ASP A 27 -8.98 -14.14 28.33
CA ASP A 27 -9.85 -14.66 29.41
C ASP A 27 -10.17 -13.64 30.52
N SER A 28 -9.32 -12.63 30.69
CA SER A 28 -9.49 -11.56 31.68
C SER A 28 -8.85 -10.27 31.22
N ARG A 29 -9.43 -9.13 31.58
CA ARG A 29 -8.87 -7.80 31.36
C ARG A 29 -8.53 -7.14 32.72
N PRO A 30 -7.29 -6.66 32.91
CA PRO A 30 -6.94 -5.87 34.08
C PRO A 30 -7.62 -4.50 34.04
N GLU A 31 -7.64 -3.80 35.17
CA GLU A 31 -8.06 -2.40 35.20
C GLU A 31 -7.19 -1.55 34.26
N LEU A 32 -7.84 -0.67 33.50
CA LEU A 32 -7.15 0.19 32.56
C LEU A 32 -6.52 1.38 33.25
N LYS A 33 -5.27 1.67 32.88
CA LYS A 33 -4.55 2.87 33.30
C LYS A 33 -3.97 3.63 32.12
N ASP A 34 -3.74 4.90 32.34
CA ASP A 34 -3.04 5.78 31.40
C ASP A 34 -1.52 5.78 31.67
N LEU A 35 -0.78 6.37 30.74
CA LEU A 35 0.57 6.85 31.00
C LEU A 35 0.50 8.13 31.84
N ILE A 36 1.50 8.32 32.70
CA ILE A 36 1.65 9.51 33.53
C ILE A 36 3.01 10.14 33.20
N ASP A 37 3.03 11.40 32.76
CA ASP A 37 4.28 12.12 32.51
C ASP A 37 4.94 12.63 33.82
N ALA A 38 6.10 13.28 33.70
CA ALA A 38 6.81 13.86 34.83
C ALA A 38 6.04 15.00 35.53
N ALA A 39 5.08 15.62 34.86
CA ALA A 39 4.22 16.67 35.40
C ALA A 39 2.94 16.11 36.05
N GLY A 40 2.69 14.79 35.95
CA GLY A 40 1.51 14.13 36.49
C GLY A 40 0.30 14.15 35.55
N ASN A 41 0.47 14.55 34.28
CA ASN A 41 -0.61 14.49 33.30
C ASN A 41 -0.87 13.05 32.87
N SER A 42 -2.15 12.72 32.71
CA SER A 42 -2.65 11.39 32.34
C SER A 42 -3.02 11.35 30.86
N TYR A 43 -2.50 10.38 30.11
CA TYR A 43 -2.81 10.22 28.68
C TYR A 43 -2.73 8.76 28.20
N PRO A 44 -3.52 8.36 27.20
CA PRO A 44 -3.49 6.99 26.68
C PRO A 44 -2.22 6.73 25.85
N ILE A 45 -1.91 5.46 25.61
CA ILE A 45 -0.91 5.06 24.62
C ILE A 45 -1.50 5.33 23.23
N GLY A 46 -0.95 6.31 22.52
CA GLY A 46 -1.30 6.54 21.11
C GLY A 46 -0.62 5.57 20.15
N ILE A 47 -1.39 5.01 19.22
CA ILE A 47 -0.90 4.19 18.10
C ILE A 47 -1.24 4.90 16.79
N TRP A 48 -0.25 5.20 15.96
CA TRP A 48 -0.50 5.71 14.62
C TRP A 48 -0.96 4.59 13.69
N VAL A 49 -2.07 4.83 12.99
CA VAL A 49 -2.66 3.91 12.03
C VAL A 49 -2.28 4.32 10.61
N ASN A 50 -1.59 3.42 9.94
CA ASN A 50 -1.32 3.53 8.51
C ASN A 50 -2.57 3.14 7.70
N ASP A 51 -2.94 3.95 6.70
CA ASP A 51 -4.23 3.89 6.00
C ASP A 51 -4.27 2.82 4.90
N TRP A 52 -3.95 1.59 5.28
CA TRP A 52 -4.08 0.42 4.42
C TRP A 52 -4.48 -0.78 5.26
N ALA A 53 -5.04 -1.81 4.63
CA ALA A 53 -5.73 -2.91 5.32
C ALA A 53 -4.87 -3.57 6.42
N THR A 54 -3.59 -3.85 6.13
CA THR A 54 -2.66 -4.46 7.10
C THR A 54 -2.26 -3.48 8.21
N GLY A 55 -2.17 -2.17 7.93
CA GLY A 55 -1.96 -1.13 8.94
C GLY A 55 -3.10 -1.04 9.94
N HIS A 56 -4.36 -1.03 9.45
CA HIS A 56 -5.55 -1.06 10.30
C HIS A 56 -5.62 -2.34 11.14
N LEU A 57 -5.42 -3.51 10.52
CA LEU A 57 -5.47 -4.78 11.23
C LEU A 57 -4.43 -4.85 12.35
N THR A 58 -3.16 -4.58 12.03
CA THR A 58 -2.05 -4.73 12.97
C THR A 58 -2.16 -3.74 14.13
N ALA A 59 -2.57 -2.49 13.86
CA ALA A 59 -2.84 -1.50 14.90
C ALA A 59 -3.95 -1.96 15.85
N ARG A 60 -5.00 -2.63 15.33
CA ARG A 60 -6.07 -3.21 16.14
C ARG A 60 -5.59 -4.38 17.00
N VAL A 61 -4.79 -5.29 16.44
CA VAL A 61 -4.19 -6.39 17.20
C VAL A 61 -3.35 -5.85 18.35
N VAL A 62 -2.48 -4.88 18.09
CA VAL A 62 -1.65 -4.26 19.13
C VAL A 62 -2.50 -3.52 20.16
N GLN A 63 -3.54 -2.81 19.75
CA GLN A 63 -4.48 -2.17 20.66
C GLN A 63 -5.13 -3.19 21.61
N ILE A 64 -5.58 -4.35 21.10
CA ILE A 64 -6.19 -5.41 21.91
C ILE A 64 -5.18 -5.94 22.93
N VAL A 65 -3.96 -6.27 22.49
CA VAL A 65 -2.90 -6.75 23.40
C VAL A 65 -2.61 -5.72 24.50
N ILE A 66 -2.46 -4.45 24.17
CA ILE A 66 -2.16 -3.41 25.15
C ILE A 66 -3.34 -3.19 26.12
N LYS A 67 -4.59 -3.16 25.61
CA LYS A 67 -5.78 -2.94 26.44
C LYS A 67 -6.14 -4.12 27.32
N GLU A 68 -6.06 -5.34 26.79
CA GLU A 68 -6.58 -6.53 27.44
C GLU A 68 -5.51 -7.31 28.18
N LYS A 69 -4.27 -7.32 27.67
CA LYS A 69 -3.18 -8.04 28.32
C LYS A 69 -2.36 -7.14 29.25
N LEU A 70 -2.06 -5.91 28.81
CA LEU A 70 -1.19 -4.99 29.57
C LEU A 70 -1.98 -4.02 30.47
N GLY A 71 -3.27 -3.81 30.21
CA GLY A 71 -4.13 -2.95 31.01
C GLY A 71 -3.90 -1.46 30.80
N TYR A 72 -3.51 -1.04 29.60
CA TYR A 72 -3.38 0.39 29.30
C TYR A 72 -4.52 0.89 28.42
N ASN A 73 -4.94 2.14 28.63
CA ASN A 73 -5.76 2.83 27.66
C ASN A 73 -4.96 3.07 26.38
N VAL A 74 -5.65 2.92 25.25
CA VAL A 74 -5.06 3.06 23.92
C VAL A 74 -5.99 3.89 23.06
N GLU A 75 -5.40 4.87 22.40
CA GLU A 75 -6.02 5.70 21.37
C GLU A 75 -5.37 5.38 20.02
N LEU A 76 -6.19 5.18 18.99
CA LEU A 76 -5.68 5.09 17.62
C LEU A 76 -5.68 6.50 17.03
N LYS A 77 -4.53 6.95 16.51
CA LYS A 77 -4.35 8.26 15.87
C LYS A 77 -4.13 8.10 14.36
N GLY A 78 -4.45 9.14 13.60
CA GLY A 78 -4.40 9.14 12.13
C GLY A 78 -5.80 9.05 11.49
N PRO A 79 -5.95 8.42 10.31
CA PRO A 79 -4.95 7.59 9.63
C PRO A 79 -3.96 8.40 8.77
N GLY A 80 -2.81 7.80 8.44
CA GLY A 80 -1.79 8.36 7.53
C GLY A 80 -1.62 7.53 6.26
N ALA A 81 -1.54 8.17 5.10
CA ALA A 81 -1.45 7.48 3.81
C ALA A 81 -0.04 6.93 3.53
N LEU A 82 0.98 7.43 4.24
CA LEU A 82 2.38 7.04 4.06
C LEU A 82 3.01 6.57 5.37
N THR A 83 4.02 5.71 5.27
CA THR A 83 4.86 5.34 6.43
C THR A 83 5.52 6.57 7.07
N LEU A 84 5.85 7.59 6.26
CA LEU A 84 6.44 8.85 6.73
C LEU A 84 5.55 9.57 7.74
N ASP A 85 4.24 9.56 7.54
CA ASP A 85 3.29 10.21 8.46
C ASP A 85 3.45 9.61 9.87
N GLY A 86 3.64 8.29 9.96
CA GLY A 86 3.91 7.60 11.23
C GLY A 86 5.25 8.01 11.85
N PHE A 87 6.29 8.22 11.05
CA PHE A 87 7.58 8.70 11.56
C PHE A 87 7.48 10.10 12.18
N PHE A 88 6.82 11.02 11.50
CA PHE A 88 6.61 12.37 12.01
C PHE A 88 5.63 12.42 13.19
N ALA A 89 4.61 11.56 13.19
CA ALA A 89 3.72 11.45 14.33
C ALA A 89 4.48 11.03 15.61
N LEU A 90 5.38 10.05 15.48
CA LEU A 90 6.22 9.55 16.58
C LEU A 90 7.21 10.60 17.11
N THR A 91 7.62 11.58 16.31
CA THR A 91 8.47 12.70 16.77
C THR A 91 7.69 13.83 17.42
N GLY A 92 6.36 13.71 17.54
CA GLY A 92 5.49 14.72 18.14
C GLY A 92 5.11 15.84 17.17
N CYS A 93 5.10 15.57 15.86
CA CYS A 93 4.56 16.52 14.89
C CYS A 93 3.03 16.48 14.87
N THR A 94 2.40 17.66 14.75
CA THR A 94 0.95 17.82 14.94
C THR A 94 0.14 17.55 13.68
N SER A 95 0.78 17.66 12.52
CA SER A 95 0.14 17.52 11.21
C SER A 95 0.96 16.58 10.32
N PRO A 96 1.24 15.34 10.74
CA PRO A 96 2.23 14.48 10.11
C PRO A 96 1.97 14.18 8.62
N GLY A 97 0.73 14.27 8.15
CA GLY A 97 0.37 14.10 6.74
C GLY A 97 0.48 15.38 5.88
N ASP A 98 0.86 16.53 6.44
CA ASP A 98 1.13 17.74 5.66
C ASP A 98 2.51 17.64 5.00
N PRO A 99 2.59 17.57 3.66
CA PRO A 99 3.86 17.39 2.96
C PRO A 99 4.80 18.61 3.02
N THR A 100 4.31 19.77 3.52
CA THR A 100 5.08 21.01 3.55
C THR A 100 6.02 21.08 4.76
N ASP A 101 5.48 20.80 5.95
CA ASP A 101 6.24 20.91 7.21
C ASP A 101 5.92 19.83 8.25
N HIS A 102 4.97 18.94 7.94
CA HIS A 102 4.46 17.87 8.80
C HIS A 102 3.95 18.36 10.18
N GLY A 103 3.77 19.66 10.39
CA GLY A 103 3.52 20.30 11.68
C GLY A 103 4.69 20.19 12.66
N CYS A 104 5.93 20.04 12.17
CA CYS A 104 7.08 19.70 13.00
C CYS A 104 7.77 20.88 13.70
N GLY A 105 7.47 22.13 13.32
CA GLY A 105 7.84 23.41 13.97
C GLY A 105 9.14 23.45 14.79
N ASP A 106 9.19 24.30 15.83
CA ASP A 106 10.35 24.35 16.74
C ASP A 106 10.33 23.23 17.79
N PRO A 107 11.49 22.73 18.24
CA PRO A 107 11.57 21.51 19.06
C PRO A 107 11.12 21.63 20.50
N VAL A 108 11.06 22.84 21.04
CA VAL A 108 10.95 23.10 22.47
C VAL A 108 9.49 22.83 22.89
N ASP A 109 9.30 21.85 23.77
CA ASP A 109 8.04 21.52 24.48
C ASP A 109 6.99 20.66 23.76
N ARG A 110 7.38 19.79 22.83
CA ARG A 110 6.44 18.86 22.19
C ARG A 110 6.20 17.60 23.03
N VAL A 111 4.93 17.34 23.31
CA VAL A 111 4.48 16.05 23.86
C VAL A 111 4.25 15.08 22.71
N THR A 112 4.83 13.88 22.81
CA THR A 112 4.60 12.80 21.85
C THR A 112 3.35 12.03 22.24
N ASP A 113 2.22 12.37 21.64
CA ASP A 113 0.99 11.62 21.90
C ASP A 113 0.94 10.27 21.19
N VAL A 114 1.77 10.08 20.15
CA VAL A 114 1.92 8.83 19.42
C VAL A 114 3.19 8.13 19.91
N HIS A 115 3.04 6.87 20.30
CA HIS A 115 4.09 6.07 20.93
C HIS A 115 4.49 4.88 20.07
N ILE A 116 3.55 4.36 19.28
CA ILE A 116 3.72 3.15 18.50
C ILE A 116 3.20 3.41 17.09
N ASN A 117 3.96 2.97 16.10
CA ASN A 117 3.47 2.77 14.74
C ASN A 117 3.87 1.35 14.31
N VAL A 118 2.92 0.65 13.69
CA VAL A 118 3.09 -0.71 13.21
C VAL A 118 2.78 -0.77 11.73
N GLU A 119 3.25 -1.83 11.08
CA GLU A 119 3.24 -1.94 9.63
C GLU A 119 4.00 -0.79 8.95
N VAL A 120 5.32 -0.79 9.10
CA VAL A 120 6.19 0.33 8.76
C VAL A 120 7.23 -0.10 7.72
N TRP A 121 7.25 0.58 6.58
CA TRP A 121 8.16 0.28 5.47
C TRP A 121 9.41 1.16 5.53
N THR A 122 10.42 0.77 6.30
CA THR A 122 11.62 1.61 6.51
C THR A 122 12.57 1.68 5.31
N SER A 123 12.65 0.62 4.49
CA SER A 123 13.65 0.51 3.41
C SER A 123 13.54 1.61 2.35
N PHE A 124 12.33 2.12 2.11
CA PHE A 124 12.09 3.18 1.11
C PHE A 124 12.34 4.60 1.64
N TYR A 125 12.54 4.75 2.95
CA TYR A 125 12.58 6.05 3.62
C TYR A 125 13.85 6.25 4.46
N GLN A 126 14.95 5.55 4.13
CA GLN A 126 16.18 5.60 4.91
C GLN A 126 16.73 7.02 5.06
N LEU A 127 16.70 7.83 4.00
CA LEU A 127 17.18 9.22 4.05
C LEU A 127 16.40 10.07 5.06
N VAL A 128 15.07 9.97 5.03
CA VAL A 128 14.20 10.71 5.97
C VAL A 128 14.35 10.17 7.38
N TRP A 129 14.46 8.85 7.52
CA TRP A 129 14.74 8.21 8.81
C TRP A 129 16.02 8.76 9.44
N ASP A 130 17.12 8.77 8.69
CA ASP A 130 18.42 9.27 9.16
C ASP A 130 18.37 10.78 9.50
N GLU A 131 17.62 11.56 8.72
CA GLU A 131 17.37 12.96 9.04
C GLU A 131 16.64 13.13 10.37
N LEU A 132 15.58 12.35 10.61
CA LEU A 132 14.83 12.41 11.87
C LEU A 132 15.69 12.02 13.07
N GLN A 133 16.52 10.98 12.94
CA GLN A 133 17.47 10.59 13.99
C GLN A 133 18.43 11.73 14.33
N ARG A 134 18.93 12.45 13.31
CA ARG A 134 19.86 13.57 13.48
C ARG A 134 19.18 14.83 14.04
N LYS A 135 17.98 15.17 13.55
CA LYS A 135 17.26 16.41 13.89
C LYS A 135 16.58 16.32 15.25
N TYR A 136 16.16 15.13 15.66
CA TYR A 136 15.35 14.91 16.86
C TYR A 136 15.88 13.76 17.73
N PRO A 137 17.17 13.75 18.14
CA PRO A 137 17.82 12.57 18.73
C PRO A 137 17.11 11.98 19.96
N ASP A 138 16.48 12.82 20.79
CA ASP A 138 15.83 12.38 22.03
C ASP A 138 14.40 11.81 21.82
N ARG A 139 13.81 12.05 20.65
CA ARG A 139 12.41 11.68 20.33
C ARG A 139 12.26 11.00 18.98
N ALA A 140 13.37 10.74 18.30
CA ALA A 140 13.35 10.06 17.02
C ALA A 140 12.77 8.64 17.20
N PRO A 141 12.00 8.14 16.21
CA PRO A 141 11.44 6.81 16.28
C PRO A 141 12.54 5.77 16.45
N ARG A 142 12.29 4.76 17.27
CA ARG A 142 13.21 3.63 17.43
C ARG A 142 12.62 2.42 16.74
N ASN A 143 13.42 1.77 15.89
CA ASN A 143 13.04 0.49 15.32
C ASN A 143 13.21 -0.61 16.38
N LEU A 144 12.09 -1.13 16.89
CA LEU A 144 12.06 -2.16 17.92
C LEU A 144 12.00 -3.60 17.35
N GLY A 145 12.21 -3.75 16.04
CA GLY A 145 12.19 -5.04 15.36
C GLY A 145 10.90 -5.31 14.58
N ASN A 146 10.76 -6.54 14.10
CA ASN A 146 9.60 -6.98 13.32
C ASN A 146 8.51 -7.61 14.21
N MET A 147 7.28 -7.69 13.69
CA MET A 147 6.15 -8.35 14.35
C MET A 147 5.99 -9.83 13.95
N GLY A 148 7.04 -10.48 13.42
CA GLY A 148 6.98 -11.86 12.96
C GLY A 148 6.47 -12.07 11.53
N TYR A 149 6.29 -11.00 10.75
CA TYR A 149 6.08 -11.05 9.30
C TYR A 149 6.93 -9.97 8.62
N TYR A 150 7.11 -10.11 7.30
CA TYR A 150 7.78 -9.14 6.45
C TYR A 150 6.87 -8.75 5.30
N GLY A 151 6.79 -7.45 4.99
CA GLY A 151 6.19 -6.99 3.74
C GLY A 151 7.08 -7.35 2.56
N SER A 152 6.47 -7.79 1.47
CA SER A 152 7.13 -7.96 0.18
C SER A 152 6.27 -7.32 -0.89
N THR A 153 6.90 -6.65 -1.85
CA THR A 153 6.24 -6.12 -3.04
C THR A 153 6.61 -7.00 -4.23
N ALA A 154 5.66 -7.21 -5.14
CA ALA A 154 5.90 -7.97 -6.35
C ALA A 154 4.95 -7.53 -7.46
N PHE A 155 5.20 -8.07 -8.65
CA PHE A 155 4.30 -7.96 -9.80
C PHE A 155 3.46 -9.23 -9.86
N TYR A 156 2.16 -9.09 -9.75
CA TYR A 156 1.21 -10.19 -9.70
C TYR A 156 0.50 -10.31 -11.04
N VAL A 157 0.37 -11.55 -11.50
CA VAL A 157 -0.33 -11.89 -12.72
C VAL A 157 -1.59 -12.67 -12.31
N PRO A 158 -2.78 -12.34 -12.85
CA PRO A 158 -3.97 -13.12 -12.60
C PRO A 158 -3.76 -14.58 -13.01
N SER A 159 -4.18 -15.54 -12.20
CA SER A 159 -3.99 -16.98 -12.50
C SER A 159 -4.62 -17.37 -13.85
N GLY A 160 -5.79 -16.82 -14.17
CA GLY A 160 -6.43 -17.04 -15.47
C GLY A 160 -5.61 -16.54 -16.67
N VAL A 161 -4.76 -15.54 -16.49
CA VAL A 161 -3.80 -15.09 -17.53
C VAL A 161 -2.66 -16.09 -17.67
N GLN A 162 -2.12 -16.56 -16.54
CA GLN A 162 -1.03 -17.56 -16.50
C GLN A 162 -1.47 -18.87 -17.15
N GLU A 163 -2.63 -19.40 -16.77
CA GLU A 163 -3.20 -20.64 -17.32
C GLU A 163 -3.38 -20.54 -18.84
N ARG A 164 -3.95 -19.43 -19.33
CA ARG A 164 -4.13 -19.21 -20.78
C ARG A 164 -2.81 -19.11 -21.54
N ALA A 165 -1.79 -18.48 -20.96
CA ALA A 165 -0.46 -18.39 -21.58
C ALA A 165 0.23 -19.75 -21.62
N TYR A 166 0.12 -20.52 -20.53
CA TYR A 166 0.69 -21.85 -20.44
C TYR A 166 0.02 -22.82 -21.42
N ASP A 167 -1.30 -22.83 -21.49
CA ASP A 167 -2.04 -23.71 -22.39
C ASP A 167 -1.81 -23.38 -23.86
N ALA A 168 -1.64 -22.11 -24.19
CA ALA A 168 -1.47 -21.66 -25.57
C ALA A 168 -0.03 -21.78 -26.09
N GLU A 169 0.98 -21.54 -25.25
CA GLU A 169 2.39 -21.42 -25.67
C GLU A 169 3.39 -22.12 -24.74
N GLY A 170 2.95 -22.66 -23.61
CA GLY A 170 3.85 -23.22 -22.60
C GLY A 170 4.62 -22.16 -21.80
N ILE A 171 4.15 -20.91 -21.79
CA ILE A 171 4.77 -19.79 -21.07
C ILE A 171 4.14 -19.68 -19.68
N ASN A 172 4.94 -19.59 -18.62
CA ASN A 172 4.42 -19.57 -17.24
C ASN A 172 4.13 -18.15 -16.73
N LEU A 173 4.83 -17.13 -17.24
CA LEU A 173 4.70 -15.73 -16.81
C LEU A 173 5.12 -15.46 -15.34
N ASP A 174 5.63 -16.47 -14.62
CA ASP A 174 6.24 -16.34 -13.30
C ASP A 174 7.68 -15.81 -13.35
N PHE A 175 8.33 -15.91 -14.51
CA PHE A 175 9.74 -15.57 -14.67
C PHE A 175 9.91 -14.43 -15.66
N TYR A 176 10.71 -13.42 -15.29
CA TYR A 176 10.89 -12.20 -16.09
C TYR A 176 11.33 -12.45 -17.55
N ARG A 177 11.98 -13.59 -17.85
CA ARG A 177 12.41 -13.92 -19.23
C ARG A 177 11.25 -14.28 -20.15
N ASP A 178 10.14 -14.73 -19.60
CA ASP A 178 8.91 -15.03 -20.34
C ASP A 178 8.30 -13.77 -20.94
N TYR A 179 8.73 -12.60 -20.45
CA TYR A 179 8.25 -11.30 -20.92
C TYR A 179 9.09 -10.72 -22.06
N ASN A 180 10.15 -11.38 -22.52
CA ASN A 180 11.02 -10.76 -23.53
C ASN A 180 10.33 -10.71 -24.91
N SER A 181 10.00 -9.50 -25.39
CA SER A 181 9.23 -9.32 -26.63
C SER A 181 9.98 -9.70 -27.92
N SER A 182 11.30 -9.96 -27.84
CA SER A 182 12.05 -10.50 -28.98
C SER A 182 11.90 -12.01 -29.13
N ARG A 183 11.33 -12.70 -28.14
CA ARG A 183 11.17 -14.16 -28.10
C ARG A 183 9.70 -14.56 -28.09
N GLU A 184 8.93 -13.90 -27.24
CA GLU A 184 7.53 -14.20 -26.97
C GLU A 184 6.65 -12.97 -27.20
N ASN A 185 5.33 -13.14 -27.24
CA ASN A 185 4.37 -12.04 -27.27
C ASN A 185 3.40 -12.12 -26.08
N PRO A 186 3.88 -11.92 -24.85
CA PRO A 186 3.07 -12.09 -23.63
C PRO A 186 1.88 -11.12 -23.60
N GLY A 187 1.99 -9.95 -24.25
CA GLY A 187 0.97 -8.90 -24.26
C GLY A 187 -0.40 -9.37 -24.71
N ARG A 188 -0.46 -10.39 -25.59
CA ARG A 188 -1.73 -10.95 -26.11
C ARG A 188 -2.60 -11.62 -25.05
N HIS A 189 -2.04 -11.94 -23.87
CA HIS A 189 -2.77 -12.55 -22.76
C HIS A 189 -3.32 -11.54 -21.76
N PHE A 190 -2.94 -10.27 -21.91
CA PHE A 190 -3.32 -9.15 -21.05
C PHE A 190 -4.26 -8.19 -21.80
N ALA A 191 -4.87 -7.27 -21.07
CA ALA A 191 -5.59 -6.14 -21.64
C ALA A 191 -4.62 -5.17 -22.34
N ASN A 192 -5.03 -4.62 -23.49
CA ASN A 192 -4.24 -3.61 -24.19
C ASN A 192 -4.47 -2.22 -23.59
N PRO A 193 -3.50 -1.30 -23.74
CA PRO A 193 -3.67 0.10 -23.31
C PRO A 193 -4.91 0.79 -23.89
N GLY A 194 -5.33 0.40 -25.09
CA GLY A 194 -6.54 0.94 -25.74
C GLY A 194 -7.86 0.41 -25.17
N ASP A 195 -7.85 -0.67 -24.38
CA ASP A 195 -9.06 -1.33 -23.87
C ASP A 195 -9.48 -0.78 -22.49
N ILE A 196 -8.56 -0.16 -21.75
CA ILE A 196 -8.81 0.33 -20.40
C ILE A 196 -9.49 1.71 -20.42
N ASN A 197 -10.50 1.89 -19.57
CA ASN A 197 -11.14 3.18 -19.42
C ASN A 197 -10.19 4.16 -18.68
N VAL A 198 -9.71 5.18 -19.39
CA VAL A 198 -8.76 6.18 -18.87
C VAL A 198 -9.31 6.99 -17.68
N SER A 199 -10.63 7.00 -17.45
CA SER A 199 -11.19 7.61 -16.22
C SER A 199 -10.76 6.91 -14.92
N TYR A 200 -10.28 5.67 -15.02
CA TYR A 200 -9.67 4.94 -13.91
C TYR A 200 -8.18 5.28 -13.70
N LEU A 201 -7.57 6.04 -14.61
CA LEU A 201 -6.13 6.29 -14.65
C LEU A 201 -5.79 7.71 -14.23
N LEU A 202 -4.71 7.85 -13.49
CA LEU A 202 -4.09 9.12 -13.16
C LEU A 202 -3.30 9.62 -14.39
N PRO A 203 -3.48 10.87 -14.83
CA PRO A 203 -2.65 11.44 -15.90
C PRO A 203 -1.18 11.41 -15.51
N CYS A 204 -0.30 11.17 -16.48
CA CYS A 204 1.13 11.16 -16.28
C CYS A 204 1.65 12.39 -15.53
N THR A 205 1.06 13.56 -15.78
CA THR A 205 1.42 14.84 -15.17
C THR A 205 1.33 14.84 -13.63
N GLU A 206 0.61 13.88 -13.06
CA GLU A 206 0.39 13.71 -11.63
C GLU A 206 1.10 12.47 -11.05
N THR A 207 1.97 11.82 -11.85
CA THR A 207 2.69 10.60 -11.46
C THR A 207 4.18 10.85 -11.24
N ALA A 208 4.86 9.84 -10.69
CA ALA A 208 6.31 9.78 -10.52
C ALA A 208 7.09 9.89 -11.84
N LEU A 209 6.44 9.71 -12.99
CA LEU A 209 7.05 9.96 -14.31
C LEU A 209 7.45 11.42 -14.49
N MET A 210 6.84 12.37 -13.77
CA MET A 210 7.21 13.79 -13.87
C MET A 210 8.32 14.19 -12.90
N LEU A 211 8.81 13.27 -12.08
CA LEU A 211 9.89 13.55 -11.14
C LEU A 211 11.23 13.43 -11.86
N ASN A 212 11.96 14.55 -11.94
CA ASN A 212 13.29 14.58 -12.58
C ASN A 212 14.23 13.53 -11.98
N GLU A 213 14.23 13.35 -10.66
CA GLU A 213 15.07 12.33 -10.00
C GLU A 213 14.79 10.90 -10.51
N VAL A 214 13.51 10.55 -10.70
CA VAL A 214 13.12 9.21 -11.19
C VAL A 214 13.61 9.02 -12.61
N MET A 215 13.38 10.02 -13.47
CA MET A 215 13.64 9.90 -14.90
C MET A 215 15.10 10.15 -15.29
N SER A 216 15.84 10.97 -14.52
CA SER A 216 17.28 11.13 -14.69
C SER A 216 17.99 9.85 -14.32
N ASN A 217 17.65 9.25 -13.18
CA ASN A 217 18.22 7.96 -12.76
C ASN A 217 17.87 6.85 -13.77
N TYR A 218 16.63 6.84 -14.28
CA TYR A 218 16.24 5.91 -15.34
C TYR A 218 17.09 6.07 -16.60
N LEU A 219 17.24 7.31 -17.09
CA LEU A 219 18.02 7.58 -18.30
C LEU A 219 19.50 7.24 -18.11
N ASP A 220 20.08 7.60 -16.96
CA ASP A 220 21.48 7.34 -16.64
C ASP A 220 21.78 5.84 -16.59
N LEU A 221 20.84 5.03 -16.09
CA LEU A 221 21.02 3.58 -15.95
C LEU A 221 20.71 2.80 -17.24
N THR A 222 19.82 3.31 -18.11
CA THR A 222 19.31 2.56 -19.27
C THR A 222 19.76 3.10 -20.61
N GLY A 223 20.06 4.40 -20.71
CA GLY A 223 20.30 5.09 -21.97
C GLY A 223 19.08 5.24 -22.87
N ASP A 224 17.86 4.94 -22.40
CA ASP A 224 16.63 5.03 -23.20
C ASP A 224 16.14 6.47 -23.35
N LEU A 225 16.76 7.19 -24.30
CA LEU A 225 16.40 8.56 -24.67
C LEU A 225 14.96 8.69 -25.20
N GLU A 226 14.40 7.62 -25.75
CA GLU A 226 13.03 7.64 -26.28
C GLU A 226 11.96 7.48 -25.19
N GLY A 227 12.35 7.01 -23.99
CA GLY A 227 11.48 6.86 -22.83
C GLY A 227 11.33 8.12 -21.98
N VAL A 228 12.07 9.17 -22.31
CA VAL A 228 12.09 10.44 -21.58
C VAL A 228 11.73 11.62 -22.48
N SER A 229 11.47 12.77 -21.86
CA SER A 229 11.16 14.04 -22.53
C SER A 229 11.80 15.19 -21.77
N GLY A 230 12.20 16.22 -22.50
CA GLY A 230 12.90 17.39 -21.94
C GLY A 230 14.41 17.19 -21.78
N THR A 231 15.01 18.03 -20.96
CA THR A 231 16.43 18.02 -20.62
C THR A 231 16.58 18.31 -19.14
N ALA A 232 17.64 17.81 -18.50
CA ALA A 232 17.92 18.16 -17.11
C ALA A 232 17.97 19.69 -16.91
N PRO A 233 17.38 20.23 -15.82
CA PRO A 233 16.78 19.53 -14.67
C PRO A 233 15.28 19.21 -14.81
N ASP A 234 14.69 19.41 -15.98
CA ASP A 234 13.26 19.24 -16.25
C ASP A 234 12.99 17.95 -17.05
N LEU A 235 13.74 16.87 -16.74
CA LEU A 235 13.59 15.58 -17.43
C LEU A 235 12.37 14.84 -16.89
N THR A 236 11.47 14.42 -17.78
CA THR A 236 10.25 13.67 -17.43
C THR A 236 10.11 12.42 -18.27
N GLY A 237 9.17 11.55 -17.91
CA GLY A 237 8.81 10.36 -18.68
C GLY A 237 8.03 10.75 -19.91
N LYS A 238 8.36 10.14 -21.05
CA LYS A 238 7.60 10.35 -22.28
C LYS A 238 6.27 9.61 -22.18
N CYS A 239 5.19 10.38 -22.17
CA CYS A 239 3.85 9.82 -22.03
C CYS A 239 3.11 9.69 -23.36
N TYR A 240 2.37 8.60 -23.46
CA TYR A 240 1.54 8.21 -24.58
C TYR A 240 0.09 8.31 -24.15
N ASP A 241 -0.72 8.99 -24.97
CA ASP A 241 -2.12 9.29 -24.71
C ASP A 241 -2.38 9.94 -23.34
N ALA A 242 -1.40 10.66 -22.80
CA ALA A 242 -1.39 11.29 -21.48
C ALA A 242 -1.43 10.37 -20.24
N TYR A 243 -1.61 9.05 -20.38
CA TYR A 243 -1.78 8.13 -19.24
C TYR A 243 -0.71 7.05 -19.13
N PHE A 244 -0.03 6.71 -20.24
CA PHE A 244 0.86 5.56 -20.28
C PHE A 244 2.31 5.97 -20.51
N TRP A 245 3.22 5.28 -19.84
CA TRP A 245 4.60 5.18 -20.29
C TRP A 245 4.81 3.83 -20.97
N LEU A 246 5.37 3.82 -22.18
CA LEU A 246 5.56 2.60 -22.95
C LEU A 246 7.03 2.18 -22.94
N ALA A 247 7.30 0.93 -22.59
CA ALA A 247 8.63 0.35 -22.61
C ALA A 247 9.15 0.14 -24.04
N PRO A 248 10.48 0.12 -24.26
CA PRO A 248 11.06 -0.10 -25.59
C PRO A 248 10.52 -1.33 -26.31
N GLY A 249 10.21 -2.41 -25.57
CA GLY A 249 9.75 -3.68 -26.11
C GLY A 249 8.40 -3.65 -26.84
N CYS A 250 7.61 -2.59 -26.70
CA CYS A 250 6.32 -2.44 -27.39
C CYS A 250 6.00 -1.00 -27.85
N ARG A 251 6.87 -0.01 -27.60
CA ARG A 251 6.61 1.41 -27.89
C ARG A 251 6.31 1.70 -29.37
N THR A 252 6.85 0.92 -30.30
CA THR A 252 6.59 1.04 -31.74
C THR A 252 5.24 0.46 -32.16
N GLN A 253 4.67 -0.44 -31.34
CA GLN A 253 3.38 -1.06 -31.57
C GLN A 253 2.62 -1.19 -30.24
N PRO A 254 1.99 -0.11 -29.74
CA PRO A 254 1.40 -0.08 -28.40
C PRO A 254 0.37 -1.18 -28.12
N SER A 255 -0.25 -1.75 -29.16
CA SER A 255 -1.17 -2.89 -29.07
C SER A 255 -0.50 -4.24 -28.76
N THR A 256 0.83 -4.29 -28.60
CA THR A 256 1.54 -5.47 -28.07
C THR A 256 1.96 -5.31 -26.61
N CYS A 257 1.71 -4.14 -26.02
CA CYS A 257 2.02 -3.91 -24.62
C CYS A 257 1.02 -4.64 -23.71
N LEU A 258 1.51 -5.29 -22.66
CA LEU A 258 0.71 -5.60 -21.48
C LEU A 258 0.64 -4.37 -20.57
N ILE A 259 -0.48 -4.18 -19.88
CA ILE A 259 -0.58 -3.14 -18.85
C ILE A 259 0.06 -3.65 -17.57
N TRP A 260 1.06 -2.90 -17.07
CA TRP A 260 1.44 -2.95 -15.66
C TRP A 260 0.75 -1.81 -14.93
N PHE A 261 0.04 -2.16 -13.87
CA PHE A 261 -0.87 -1.27 -13.17
C PHE A 261 -0.44 -1.11 -11.71
N THR A 262 -0.38 0.14 -11.25
CA THR A 262 0.03 0.47 -9.88
C THR A 262 -0.85 1.57 -9.27
N GLY A 263 -0.65 1.86 -7.99
CA GLY A 263 -1.37 2.88 -7.24
C GLY A 263 -0.50 4.05 -6.81
N GLY A 264 -1.08 4.94 -5.99
CA GLY A 264 -0.43 6.15 -5.50
C GLY A 264 -0.03 7.07 -6.64
N ASN A 265 1.22 7.54 -6.62
CA ASN A 265 1.83 8.26 -7.74
C ASN A 265 2.67 7.35 -8.65
N GLY A 266 2.67 6.03 -8.45
CA GLY A 266 3.55 5.12 -9.18
C GLY A 266 4.36 4.18 -8.28
N TRP A 267 3.72 3.45 -7.38
CA TRP A 267 4.45 2.53 -6.49
C TRP A 267 5.23 1.47 -7.29
N GLY A 268 6.53 1.30 -6.97
CA GLY A 268 7.42 0.38 -7.68
C GLY A 268 7.78 0.77 -9.12
N MET A 269 7.38 1.97 -9.57
CA MET A 269 7.54 2.38 -10.96
C MET A 269 9.00 2.38 -11.40
N PHE A 270 9.90 2.97 -10.62
CA PHE A 270 11.33 3.01 -10.97
C PHE A 270 11.92 1.62 -11.22
N GLU A 271 11.61 0.65 -10.35
CA GLU A 271 12.07 -0.74 -10.49
C GLU A 271 11.53 -1.39 -11.78
N LEU A 272 10.24 -1.19 -12.07
CA LEU A 272 9.64 -1.72 -13.28
C LEU A 272 10.24 -1.08 -14.54
N LEU A 273 10.39 0.24 -14.59
CA LEU A 273 10.96 0.93 -15.77
C LEU A 273 12.33 0.33 -16.12
N LEU A 274 13.19 0.15 -15.12
CA LEU A 274 14.50 -0.47 -15.28
C LEU A 274 14.40 -1.92 -15.78
N LYS A 275 13.56 -2.74 -15.14
CA LYS A 275 13.38 -4.15 -15.52
C LYS A 275 12.80 -4.30 -16.93
N ALA A 276 11.80 -3.50 -17.27
CA ALA A 276 11.15 -3.54 -18.56
C ALA A 276 12.12 -3.19 -19.68
N THR A 277 12.97 -2.19 -19.48
CA THR A 277 14.00 -1.82 -20.44
C THR A 277 15.13 -2.84 -20.50
N ALA A 278 15.65 -3.30 -19.36
CA ALA A 278 16.77 -4.26 -19.31
C ALA A 278 16.42 -5.65 -19.86
N TYR A 279 15.17 -6.09 -19.69
CA TYR A 279 14.72 -7.43 -20.11
C TYR A 279 13.84 -7.41 -21.36
N ASN A 280 13.69 -6.25 -21.99
CA ASN A 280 12.85 -6.04 -23.17
C ASN A 280 11.39 -6.52 -22.95
N MET A 281 10.81 -6.13 -21.81
CA MET A 281 9.42 -6.44 -21.48
C MET A 281 8.48 -5.48 -22.21
N PRO A 282 7.40 -5.95 -22.86
CA PRO A 282 6.45 -5.10 -23.58
C PRO A 282 5.44 -4.50 -22.61
N VAL A 283 5.87 -3.54 -21.78
CA VAL A 283 5.04 -2.98 -20.71
C VAL A 283 4.51 -1.58 -21.07
N ALA A 284 3.22 -1.37 -20.80
CA ALA A 284 2.59 -0.07 -20.67
C ALA A 284 2.31 0.19 -19.19
N THR A 285 3.01 1.16 -18.61
CA THR A 285 2.85 1.56 -17.21
C THR A 285 1.65 2.47 -17.06
N ALA A 286 0.73 2.13 -16.15
CA ALA A 286 -0.43 2.95 -15.80
C ALA A 286 -0.58 3.07 -14.28
N VAL A 287 -1.08 4.21 -13.82
CA VAL A 287 -1.30 4.50 -12.39
C VAL A 287 -2.80 4.72 -12.17
N ALA A 288 -3.35 4.13 -11.11
CA ALA A 288 -4.74 4.32 -10.73
C ALA A 288 -5.02 5.77 -10.29
N SER A 289 -6.14 6.38 -10.71
CA SER A 289 -6.54 7.72 -10.26
C SER A 289 -7.04 7.78 -8.82
N SER A 290 -7.32 6.62 -8.21
CA SER A 290 -7.73 6.52 -6.80
C SER A 290 -7.47 5.11 -6.27
N PHE A 291 -7.48 4.96 -4.94
CA PHE A 291 -7.38 3.65 -4.31
C PHE A 291 -8.57 2.73 -4.65
N ALA A 292 -9.77 3.29 -4.82
CA ALA A 292 -10.93 2.54 -5.27
C ALA A 292 -10.72 1.97 -6.68
N ASN A 293 -10.16 2.77 -7.60
CA ASN A 293 -9.83 2.31 -8.95
C ASN A 293 -8.67 1.31 -8.96
N TYR A 294 -7.71 1.47 -8.05
CA TYR A 294 -6.62 0.52 -7.86
C TYR A 294 -7.13 -0.89 -7.49
N GLY A 295 -8.17 -0.97 -6.67
CA GLY A 295 -8.87 -2.24 -6.39
C GLY A 295 -9.81 -2.71 -7.51
N LEU A 296 -10.43 -1.79 -8.26
CA LEU A 296 -11.42 -2.13 -9.29
C LEU A 296 -10.80 -2.71 -10.57
N VAL A 297 -9.73 -2.07 -11.08
CA VAL A 297 -9.18 -2.36 -12.42
C VAL A 297 -8.68 -3.81 -12.54
N PRO A 298 -7.91 -4.37 -11.58
CA PRO A 298 -7.44 -5.75 -11.68
C PRO A 298 -8.56 -6.80 -11.63
N ASN A 299 -9.74 -6.42 -11.13
CA ASN A 299 -10.93 -7.27 -11.13
C ASN A 299 -11.75 -7.17 -12.43
N SER A 300 -11.46 -6.17 -13.27
CA SER A 300 -12.21 -5.87 -14.50
C SER A 300 -11.38 -6.10 -15.77
N TYR A 301 -10.05 -6.11 -15.63
CA TYR A 301 -9.10 -6.21 -16.74
C TYR A 301 -7.96 -7.17 -16.38
N ASP A 302 -7.50 -7.91 -17.37
CA ASP A 302 -6.31 -8.77 -17.25
C ASP A 302 -5.04 -7.90 -17.27
N VAL A 303 -4.62 -7.39 -16.12
CA VAL A 303 -3.42 -6.53 -15.98
C VAL A 303 -2.38 -7.17 -15.07
N MET A 304 -1.11 -6.85 -15.27
CA MET A 304 -0.08 -7.13 -14.29
C MET A 304 -0.17 -6.09 -13.17
N LEU A 305 -0.38 -6.53 -11.92
CA LEU A 305 -0.61 -5.64 -10.78
C LEU A 305 0.64 -5.51 -9.93
N TYR A 306 1.09 -4.29 -9.65
CA TYR A 306 1.96 -4.07 -8.50
C TYR A 306 1.16 -4.33 -7.22
N TRP A 307 1.64 -5.18 -6.31
CA TRP A 307 0.95 -5.43 -5.04
C TRP A 307 1.94 -5.74 -3.93
N TRP A 308 1.49 -5.63 -2.68
CA TRP A 308 2.26 -6.03 -1.51
C TRP A 308 1.60 -7.20 -0.80
N ALA A 309 2.40 -8.17 -0.37
CA ALA A 309 1.95 -9.29 0.45
C ALA A 309 2.74 -9.34 1.76
N LEU A 310 2.11 -9.91 2.77
CA LEU A 310 2.78 -10.28 4.02
C LEU A 310 3.37 -11.67 3.86
N LEU A 311 4.68 -11.80 4.01
CA LEU A 311 5.38 -13.07 4.08
C LEU A 311 5.61 -13.45 5.55
N GLY A 312 5.23 -14.67 5.92
CA GLY A 312 5.36 -15.20 7.28
C GLY A 312 4.21 -16.14 7.65
N PRO A 313 4.11 -16.60 8.90
CA PRO A 313 3.03 -17.48 9.37
C PRO A 313 1.62 -16.92 9.13
N LEU A 314 1.50 -15.59 9.03
CA LEU A 314 0.26 -14.87 8.75
C LEU A 314 -0.04 -14.70 7.24
N GLY A 315 0.90 -15.04 6.36
CA GLY A 315 0.78 -14.85 4.90
C GLY A 315 -0.14 -15.82 4.18
N ASN A 316 -0.55 -16.92 4.84
CA ASN A 316 -1.48 -17.91 4.27
C ASN A 316 -2.97 -17.57 4.50
N LEU A 317 -3.28 -16.40 5.05
CA LEU A 317 -4.65 -15.91 5.17
C LEU A 317 -5.12 -15.39 3.81
N ASP A 318 -6.24 -15.90 3.30
CA ASP A 318 -6.86 -15.40 2.06
C ASP A 318 -7.50 -14.03 2.32
N TRP A 319 -6.81 -12.98 1.90
CA TRP A 319 -7.20 -11.58 2.11
C TRP A 319 -8.29 -11.09 1.15
N SER A 320 -8.63 -11.87 0.10
CA SER A 320 -9.57 -11.42 -0.94
C SER A 320 -11.02 -11.30 -0.44
N ASN A 321 -11.36 -11.92 0.70
CA ASN A 321 -12.74 -12.01 1.20
C ASN A 321 -12.94 -11.55 2.64
N GLN A 322 -11.93 -10.99 3.32
CA GLN A 322 -12.04 -10.60 4.74
C GLN A 322 -11.72 -9.12 4.96
N VAL A 323 -12.62 -8.27 4.50
CA VAL A 323 -12.69 -6.87 4.92
C VAL A 323 -13.87 -6.73 5.89
N LEU A 324 -13.57 -6.40 7.15
CA LEU A 324 -14.46 -5.85 8.19
C LEU A 324 -15.27 -6.78 9.12
N ALA A 325 -14.72 -7.90 9.56
CA ALA A 325 -15.24 -8.57 10.77
C ALA A 325 -14.11 -8.97 11.72
N GLY A 326 -13.51 -7.99 12.39
CA GLY A 326 -12.64 -8.22 13.53
C GLY A 326 -13.45 -8.66 14.76
N SER A 327 -14.06 -9.84 14.71
CA SER A 327 -14.51 -10.53 15.92
C SER A 327 -13.37 -11.40 16.44
N CYS A 328 -13.21 -11.52 17.77
CA CYS A 328 -12.25 -12.45 18.38
C CYS A 328 -12.51 -13.93 18.01
N GLU A 329 -13.49 -14.24 17.16
CA GLU A 329 -13.78 -15.59 16.69
C GLU A 329 -12.85 -16.03 15.54
N SER A 330 -12.03 -15.13 14.98
CA SER A 330 -11.10 -15.43 13.88
C SER A 330 -9.60 -15.39 14.24
N MET A 331 -9.25 -15.16 15.52
CA MET A 331 -7.87 -15.27 16.05
C MET A 331 -7.64 -16.60 16.75
#